data_AF-A0A5D3EHI2-F1
#
_entry.id   AF-A0A5D3EHI2-F1
#
_cell.length_a   1.000
_cell.length_b   1.000
_cell.length_c   1.000
_cell.angle_alpha   90.00
_cell.angle_beta   90.00
_cell.angle_gamma   90.00
#
_symmetry.space_group_name_H-M   'P 1'
#
loop_
_entity.id
_entity.type
_entity.pdbx_description
1 polymer ?
#
loop_
_entity_poly.entity_id
_entity_poly.type
_entity_poly.pdbx_seq_one_letter_code
_entity_poly.pdbx_strand_id
1 'polypeptide(L)'
;MNEINEYITKRYDRWLDYAEYHCSHAGIPDEANDVLNEVLCSLLTKDPTFIARLLHSKKNGYTELDFFVLRMIKLNACSPTSPYQSKYKGIPTDENVDYSRIELADEDEEQFDRAGDILDKVHLIRNILDSINLSPLARRVFQYRFFEGGDFKEWPGKEDMRDLYEIYNKVQSFIRQKIQGESIF
;
A
#
# COMPACT_ATOMS: atom_id res chain seq x y z
N MET A 1 11.77 -32.34 4.26
CA MET A 1 11.90 -31.53 3.03
C MET A 1 12.35 -32.35 1.83
N ASN A 2 13.29 -33.30 1.95
CA ASN A 2 13.78 -34.04 0.77
C ASN A 2 12.69 -34.87 0.05
N GLU A 3 11.86 -35.62 0.79
CA GLU A 3 10.84 -36.49 0.16
C GLU A 3 9.79 -35.72 -0.65
N ILE A 4 9.34 -34.56 -0.15
CA ILE A 4 8.40 -33.73 -0.91
C ILE A 4 9.05 -33.13 -2.16
N ASN A 5 10.30 -32.66 -2.07
CA ASN A 5 10.99 -32.10 -3.22
C ASN A 5 11.16 -33.16 -4.32
N GLU A 6 11.56 -34.38 -3.96
CA GLU A 6 11.62 -35.52 -4.89
C GLU A 6 10.26 -35.84 -5.51
N TYR A 7 9.19 -35.80 -4.72
CA TYR A 7 7.84 -36.03 -5.23
C TYR A 7 7.39 -34.94 -6.20
N ILE A 8 7.63 -33.67 -5.85
CA ILE A 8 7.33 -32.52 -6.71
C ILE A 8 8.09 -32.66 -8.02
N THR A 9 9.42 -32.88 -7.99
CA THR A 9 10.23 -33.05 -9.20
C THR A 9 9.69 -34.17 -10.09
N LYS A 10 9.26 -35.30 -9.51
CA LYS A 10 8.69 -36.41 -10.27
C LYS A 10 7.32 -36.09 -10.91
N ARG A 11 6.52 -35.23 -10.28
CA ARG A 11 5.16 -34.90 -10.73
C ARG A 11 5.08 -33.60 -11.53
N TYR A 12 6.13 -32.79 -11.51
CA TYR A 12 6.15 -31.43 -12.03
C TYR A 12 5.61 -31.33 -13.45
N ASP A 13 6.21 -32.07 -14.40
CA ASP A 13 5.82 -32.03 -15.82
C ASP A 13 4.33 -32.31 -16.01
N ARG A 14 3.81 -33.30 -15.28
CA ARG A 14 2.39 -33.66 -15.36
C ARG A 14 1.46 -32.62 -14.75
N TRP A 15 1.89 -31.94 -13.70
CA TRP A 15 1.14 -30.81 -13.15
C TRP A 15 1.21 -29.59 -14.07
N LEU A 16 2.34 -29.40 -14.77
CA LEU A 16 2.51 -28.35 -15.76
C LEU A 16 1.61 -28.58 -16.97
N ASP A 17 1.55 -29.79 -17.54
CA ASP A 17 0.60 -30.15 -18.61
C ASP A 17 -0.86 -29.79 -18.22
N TYR A 18 -1.22 -30.04 -16.96
CA TYR A 18 -2.54 -29.72 -16.45
C TYR A 18 -2.77 -28.21 -16.29
N ALA A 19 -1.73 -27.47 -15.86
CA ALA A 19 -1.77 -26.02 -15.80
C ALA A 19 -1.90 -25.40 -17.20
N GLU A 20 -1.12 -25.85 -18.17
CA GLU A 20 -1.21 -25.42 -19.57
C GLU A 20 -2.61 -25.61 -20.14
N TYR A 21 -3.23 -26.77 -19.89
CA TYR A 21 -4.60 -27.03 -20.30
C TYR A 21 -5.57 -25.99 -19.72
N HIS A 22 -5.58 -25.78 -18.40
CA HIS A 22 -6.55 -24.85 -17.78
C HIS A 22 -6.25 -23.38 -18.10
N CYS A 23 -4.98 -23.00 -18.21
CA CYS A 23 -4.57 -21.65 -18.54
C CYS A 23 -4.96 -21.29 -19.98
N SER A 24 -4.78 -22.22 -20.93
CA SER A 24 -5.26 -22.07 -22.30
C SER A 24 -6.77 -21.86 -22.37
N HIS A 25 -7.55 -22.64 -21.60
CA HIS A 25 -9.00 -22.50 -21.54
C HIS A 25 -9.48 -21.23 -20.83
N ALA A 26 -8.65 -20.66 -19.96
CA ALA A 26 -8.91 -19.42 -19.24
C ALA A 26 -8.45 -18.17 -20.01
N GLY A 27 -7.85 -18.32 -21.19
CA GLY A 27 -7.36 -17.21 -22.01
C GLY A 27 -6.02 -16.64 -21.56
N ILE A 28 -5.24 -17.40 -20.79
CA ILE A 28 -3.93 -17.01 -20.25
C ILE A 28 -2.85 -18.07 -20.53
N PRO A 29 -2.66 -18.52 -21.80
CA PRO A 29 -1.83 -19.69 -22.12
C PRO A 29 -0.37 -19.58 -21.65
N ASP A 30 0.19 -18.37 -21.63
CA ASP A 30 1.60 -18.13 -21.28
C ASP A 30 1.85 -18.15 -19.75
N GLU A 31 0.79 -18.17 -18.93
CA GLU A 31 0.87 -18.06 -17.47
C GLU A 31 0.98 -19.42 -16.75
N ALA A 32 1.05 -20.54 -17.49
CA ALA A 32 0.96 -21.88 -16.92
C ALA A 32 2.05 -22.20 -15.88
N ASN A 33 3.28 -21.77 -16.16
CA ASN A 33 4.42 -21.93 -15.24
C ASN A 33 4.22 -21.11 -13.97
N ASP A 34 3.78 -19.86 -14.11
CA ASP A 34 3.59 -18.94 -12.99
C ASP A 34 2.44 -19.37 -12.08
N VAL A 35 1.34 -19.85 -12.67
CA VAL A 35 0.23 -20.46 -11.93
C VAL A 35 0.69 -21.67 -11.12
N LEU A 36 1.45 -22.59 -11.74
CA LEU A 36 1.97 -23.77 -11.04
C LEU A 36 2.94 -23.36 -9.92
N ASN A 37 3.85 -22.43 -10.18
CA ASN A 37 4.82 -21.95 -9.21
C ASN A 37 4.13 -21.30 -8.00
N GLU A 38 3.13 -20.45 -8.21
CA GLU A 38 2.36 -19.84 -7.12
C GLU A 38 1.63 -20.91 -6.28
N VAL A 39 1.09 -21.96 -6.92
CA VAL A 39 0.49 -23.10 -6.21
C VAL A 39 1.52 -23.86 -5.36
N LEU A 40 2.71 -24.12 -5.90
CA LEU A 40 3.79 -24.80 -5.17
C LEU A 40 4.33 -23.94 -4.01
N CYS A 41 4.51 -22.64 -4.21
CA CYS A 41 4.87 -21.71 -3.14
C CYS A 41 3.80 -21.70 -2.03
N SER A 42 2.52 -21.61 -2.39
CA SER A 42 1.41 -21.65 -1.44
C SER A 42 1.29 -23.00 -0.71
N LEU A 43 1.71 -24.09 -1.35
CA LEU A 43 1.78 -25.41 -0.74
C LEU A 43 2.93 -25.51 0.27
N LEU A 44 4.13 -25.07 -0.11
CA LEU A 44 5.34 -25.19 0.70
C LEU A 44 5.37 -24.27 1.92
N THR A 45 4.52 -23.25 1.96
CA THR A 45 4.29 -22.42 3.16
C THR A 45 3.34 -23.05 4.18
N LYS A 46 2.67 -24.16 3.85
CA LYS A 46 1.79 -24.87 4.80
C LYS A 46 2.58 -25.65 5.84
N ASP A 47 1.89 -26.01 6.91
CA ASP A 47 2.45 -26.84 7.97
C ASP A 47 3.01 -28.17 7.42
N PRO A 48 4.27 -28.54 7.74
CA PRO A 48 4.90 -29.74 7.23
C PRO A 48 4.14 -31.04 7.55
N THR A 49 3.44 -31.11 8.69
CA THR A 49 2.67 -32.31 9.06
C THR A 49 1.42 -32.47 8.21
N PHE A 50 0.77 -31.35 7.87
CA PHE A 50 -0.34 -31.32 6.92
C PHE A 50 0.09 -31.83 5.54
N ILE A 51 1.25 -31.35 5.06
CA ILE A 51 1.79 -31.74 3.76
C ILE A 51 2.15 -33.23 3.74
N ALA A 52 2.84 -33.73 4.78
CA ALA A 52 3.19 -35.15 4.90
C ALA A 52 1.94 -36.05 4.87
N ARG A 53 0.87 -35.64 5.56
CA ARG A 53 -0.42 -36.36 5.52
C ARG A 53 -0.98 -36.46 4.11
N LEU A 54 -0.96 -35.37 3.34
CA LEU A 54 -1.42 -35.38 1.94
C LEU A 54 -0.55 -36.26 1.04
N LEU A 55 0.76 -36.28 1.28
CA LEU A 55 1.71 -37.08 0.51
C LEU A 55 1.53 -38.59 0.76
N HIS A 56 1.28 -38.99 2.01
CA HIS A 56 1.13 -40.40 2.36
C HIS A 56 -0.29 -40.94 2.14
N SER A 57 -1.31 -40.09 2.07
CA SER A 57 -2.67 -40.52 1.70
C SER A 57 -2.75 -40.80 0.21
N LYS A 58 -2.89 -42.08 -0.17
CA LYS A 58 -2.90 -42.55 -1.56
C LYS A 58 -4.27 -43.07 -1.97
N LYS A 59 -4.68 -42.72 -3.19
CA LYS A 59 -5.87 -43.25 -3.86
C LYS A 59 -5.56 -43.49 -5.34
N ASN A 60 -5.68 -44.74 -5.79
CA ASN A 60 -5.50 -45.14 -7.19
C ASN A 60 -4.18 -44.67 -7.84
N GLY A 61 -3.07 -44.74 -7.11
CA GLY A 61 -1.74 -44.35 -7.62
C GLY A 61 -1.44 -42.84 -7.61
N TYR A 62 -2.38 -42.03 -7.13
CA TYR A 62 -2.19 -40.60 -6.84
C TYR A 62 -2.26 -40.36 -5.34
N THR A 63 -1.67 -39.26 -4.89
CA THR A 63 -1.74 -38.81 -3.51
C THR A 63 -2.81 -37.74 -3.37
N GLU A 64 -3.30 -37.50 -2.15
CA GLU A 64 -4.14 -36.33 -1.88
C GLU A 64 -3.41 -35.02 -2.20
N LEU A 65 -2.08 -35.02 -2.15
CA LEU A 65 -1.26 -33.92 -2.62
C LEU A 65 -1.49 -33.62 -4.11
N ASP A 66 -1.56 -34.64 -4.97
CA ASP A 66 -1.87 -34.45 -6.40
C ASP A 66 -3.22 -33.77 -6.57
N PHE A 67 -4.27 -34.27 -5.88
CA PHE A 67 -5.60 -33.68 -5.97
C PHE A 67 -5.64 -32.24 -5.45
N PHE A 68 -4.90 -31.95 -4.39
CA PHE A 68 -4.76 -30.60 -3.85
C PHE A 68 -4.14 -29.66 -4.89
N VAL A 69 -3.00 -30.05 -5.47
CA VAL A 69 -2.29 -29.24 -6.48
C VAL A 69 -3.17 -29.01 -7.72
N LEU A 70 -3.75 -30.08 -8.29
CA LEU A 70 -4.62 -29.98 -9.46
C LEU A 70 -5.84 -29.07 -9.19
N ARG A 71 -6.46 -29.18 -8.01
CA ARG A 71 -7.57 -28.31 -7.63
C ARG A 71 -7.13 -26.84 -7.53
N MET A 72 -5.95 -26.59 -6.96
CA MET A 72 -5.41 -25.24 -6.82
C MET A 72 -5.00 -24.63 -8.15
N ILE A 73 -4.47 -25.42 -9.09
CA ILE A 73 -4.18 -24.99 -10.47
C ILE A 73 -5.47 -24.51 -11.13
N LYS A 74 -6.51 -25.36 -11.15
CA LYS A 74 -7.81 -25.01 -11.75
C LYS A 74 -8.43 -23.77 -11.11
N LEU A 75 -8.33 -23.64 -9.79
CA LEU A 75 -8.83 -22.47 -9.08
C LEU A 75 -8.10 -21.20 -9.53
N ASN A 76 -6.77 -21.23 -9.57
CA ASN A 76 -5.95 -20.06 -9.91
C ASN A 76 -6.05 -19.68 -11.39
N ALA A 77 -6.23 -20.64 -12.30
CA ALA A 77 -6.45 -20.35 -13.70
C ALA A 77 -7.84 -19.74 -13.95
N CYS A 78 -8.91 -20.37 -13.42
CA CYS A 78 -10.27 -20.06 -13.86
C CYS A 78 -11.04 -19.08 -12.97
N SER A 79 -10.64 -18.87 -11.70
CA SER A 79 -11.42 -18.04 -10.78
C SER A 79 -10.90 -16.60 -10.74
N PRO A 80 -11.74 -15.59 -11.05
CA PRO A 80 -11.34 -14.17 -11.03
C PRO A 80 -10.93 -13.66 -9.65
N THR A 81 -11.30 -14.36 -8.57
CA THR A 81 -10.99 -14.00 -7.19
C THR A 81 -9.93 -14.90 -6.56
N SER A 82 -9.31 -15.78 -7.37
CA SER A 82 -8.20 -16.61 -6.90
C SER A 82 -6.98 -15.76 -6.53
N PRO A 83 -6.08 -16.29 -5.67
CA PRO A 83 -4.85 -15.60 -5.30
C PRO A 83 -4.02 -15.15 -6.51
N TYR A 84 -3.86 -16.01 -7.52
CA TYR A 84 -3.13 -15.69 -8.74
C TYR A 84 -3.79 -14.53 -9.49
N GLN A 85 -5.06 -14.68 -9.87
CA GLN A 85 -5.80 -13.66 -10.62
C GLN A 85 -5.91 -12.34 -9.84
N SER A 86 -6.02 -12.37 -8.50
CA SER A 86 -6.05 -11.13 -7.71
C SER A 86 -4.72 -10.39 -7.71
N LYS A 87 -3.60 -11.09 -7.86
CA LYS A 87 -2.24 -10.53 -7.79
C LYS A 87 -1.72 -10.10 -9.15
N TYR A 88 -2.08 -10.84 -10.21
CA TYR A 88 -1.56 -10.66 -11.56
C TYR A 88 -2.64 -10.26 -12.58
N LYS A 89 -3.84 -9.87 -12.13
CA LYS A 89 -4.86 -9.31 -13.02
C LYS A 89 -4.25 -8.15 -13.82
N GLY A 90 -4.23 -8.33 -15.14
CA GLY A 90 -3.93 -7.24 -16.05
C GLY A 90 -4.84 -6.05 -15.77
N ILE A 91 -4.29 -4.85 -15.87
CA ILE A 91 -5.11 -3.64 -15.98
C ILE A 91 -6.06 -3.89 -17.16
N PRO A 92 -7.37 -3.60 -17.04
CA PRO A 92 -8.29 -3.71 -18.17
C PRO A 92 -7.72 -2.86 -19.31
N THR A 93 -7.16 -3.54 -20.30
CA THR A 93 -6.66 -2.92 -21.51
C THR A 93 -7.77 -3.09 -22.52
N ASP A 94 -8.45 -1.99 -22.84
CA ASP A 94 -9.40 -1.98 -23.94
C ASP A 94 -8.61 -2.36 -25.19
N GLU A 95 -8.97 -3.48 -25.83
CA GLU A 95 -8.30 -3.99 -27.04
C GLU A 95 -8.29 -2.96 -28.19
N ASN A 96 -9.10 -1.90 -28.10
CA ASN A 96 -9.11 -0.80 -29.07
C ASN A 96 -8.13 0.35 -28.77
N VAL A 97 -7.37 0.28 -27.68
CA VAL A 97 -6.41 1.34 -27.30
C VAL A 97 -5.03 1.00 -27.83
N ASP A 98 -4.67 1.62 -28.94
CA ASP A 98 -3.32 1.59 -29.50
C ASP A 98 -2.41 2.56 -28.74
N TYR A 99 -1.62 2.03 -27.79
CA TYR A 99 -0.66 2.80 -26.99
C TYR A 99 0.38 3.53 -27.84
N SER A 100 0.69 3.04 -29.05
CA SER A 100 1.62 3.70 -29.96
C SER A 100 1.07 4.98 -30.60
N ARG A 101 -0.25 5.20 -30.48
CA ARG A 101 -0.97 6.40 -30.96
C ARG A 101 -1.35 7.35 -29.82
N ILE A 102 -1.02 7.01 -28.58
CA ILE A 102 -1.18 7.93 -27.46
C ILE A 102 0.00 8.91 -27.54
N GLU A 103 -0.26 10.08 -28.13
CA GLU A 103 0.61 11.24 -27.95
C GLU A 103 0.45 11.71 -26.50
N LEU A 104 1.24 11.12 -25.60
CA LEU A 104 1.46 11.71 -24.30
C LEU A 104 2.22 13.01 -24.55
N ALA A 105 1.60 14.14 -24.23
CA ALA A 105 2.37 15.37 -24.13
C ALA A 105 3.44 15.13 -23.07
N ASP A 106 4.70 15.40 -23.41
CA ASP A 106 5.73 15.66 -22.42
C ASP A 106 5.31 16.97 -21.72
N GLU A 107 4.36 16.86 -20.80
CA GLU A 107 4.12 17.93 -19.85
C GLU A 107 5.39 17.98 -18.99
N ASP A 108 6.17 19.04 -19.16
CA ASP A 108 7.13 19.45 -18.14
C ASP A 108 6.31 19.65 -16.86
N GLU A 109 6.24 18.63 -16.00
CA GLU A 109 5.69 18.79 -14.66
C GLU A 109 6.50 19.92 -14.04
N GLU A 110 5.91 21.12 -13.93
CA GLU A 110 6.47 22.20 -13.15
C GLU A 110 6.71 21.61 -11.76
N GLN A 111 7.98 21.30 -11.48
CA GLN A 111 8.39 20.64 -10.26
C GLN A 111 8.28 21.69 -9.16
N PHE A 112 7.04 21.88 -8.69
CA PHE A 112 6.70 22.89 -7.71
C PHE A 112 7.37 22.46 -6.41
N ASP A 113 8.37 23.21 -5.97
CA ASP A 113 9.06 22.99 -4.71
C ASP A 113 8.14 23.32 -3.53
N ARG A 114 7.18 22.42 -3.28
CA ARG A 114 6.27 22.50 -2.15
C ARG A 114 7.03 22.66 -0.84
N ALA A 115 8.22 22.06 -0.72
CA ALA A 115 9.02 22.14 0.49
C ALA A 115 9.56 23.57 0.69
N GLY A 116 10.08 24.19 -0.38
CA GLY A 116 10.48 25.59 -0.40
C GLY A 116 9.33 26.54 -0.04
N ASP A 117 8.16 26.39 -0.67
CA ASP A 117 7.00 27.23 -0.36
C ASP A 117 6.49 27.08 1.06
N ILE A 118 6.54 25.85 1.62
CA ILE A 118 6.19 25.61 3.02
C ILE A 118 7.20 26.31 3.94
N LEU A 119 8.49 26.22 3.62
CA LEU A 119 9.55 26.83 4.42
C LEU A 119 9.42 28.37 4.45
N ASP A 120 9.16 28.99 3.31
CA ASP A 120 8.96 30.44 3.20
C ASP A 120 7.75 30.91 4.03
N LYS A 121 6.64 30.17 3.97
CA LYS A 121 5.45 30.44 4.80
C LYS A 121 5.73 30.27 6.29
N VAL A 122 6.53 29.27 6.67
CA VAL A 122 6.96 29.04 8.06
C VAL A 122 7.83 30.21 8.57
N HIS A 123 8.75 30.72 7.75
CA HIS A 123 9.56 31.88 8.08
C HIS A 123 8.71 33.15 8.25
N LEU A 124 7.72 33.37 7.38
CA LEU A 124 6.77 34.48 7.51
C LEU A 124 6.05 34.44 8.87
N ILE A 125 5.55 33.26 9.26
CA ILE A 125 4.84 33.08 10.53
C ILE A 125 5.77 33.35 11.72
N ARG A 126 7.03 32.89 11.67
CA ARG A 126 8.03 33.20 12.72
C ARG A 126 8.29 34.70 12.85
N ASN A 127 8.52 35.39 11.73
CA ASN A 127 8.74 36.83 11.74
C ASN A 127 7.54 37.60 12.31
N ILE A 128 6.31 37.18 11.97
CA ILE A 128 5.10 37.78 12.52
C ILE A 128 5.00 37.51 14.02
N LEU A 129 5.25 36.28 14.48
CA LEU A 129 5.24 35.91 15.90
C LEU A 129 6.28 36.69 16.73
N ASP A 130 7.41 37.06 16.12
CA ASP A 130 8.44 37.90 16.73
C ASP A 130 8.10 39.39 16.72
N SER A 131 7.32 39.84 15.73
CA SER A 131 6.81 41.21 15.67
C SER A 131 5.65 41.49 16.64
N ILE A 132 4.97 40.46 17.14
CA ILE A 132 3.81 40.59 18.03
C ILE A 132 4.26 40.44 19.48
N ASN A 133 3.92 41.42 20.32
CA ASN A 133 4.08 41.35 21.76
C ASN A 133 3.02 40.42 22.39
N LEU A 134 3.26 39.11 22.30
CA LEU A 134 2.43 38.09 22.96
C LEU A 134 2.90 37.84 24.39
N SER A 135 2.00 37.38 25.25
CA SER A 135 2.38 36.85 26.55
C SER A 135 3.27 35.60 26.40
N PRO A 136 4.20 35.34 27.33
CA PRO A 136 5.07 34.16 27.27
C PRO A 136 4.29 32.84 27.16
N LEU A 137 3.11 32.78 27.81
CA LEU A 137 2.22 31.63 27.74
C LEU A 137 1.61 31.47 26.34
N ALA A 138 1.06 32.54 25.76
CA ALA A 138 0.44 32.49 24.43
C ALA A 138 1.44 32.10 23.34
N ARG A 139 2.67 32.62 23.43
CA ARG A 139 3.77 32.24 22.54
C ARG A 139 4.10 30.75 22.65
N ARG A 140 4.21 30.22 23.87
CA ARG A 140 4.53 28.80 24.11
C ARG A 140 3.43 27.85 23.62
N VAL A 141 2.16 28.20 23.85
CA VAL A 141 1.00 27.42 23.38
C VAL A 141 0.97 27.34 21.86
N PHE A 142 1.21 28.46 21.17
CA PHE A 142 1.26 28.49 19.72
C PHE A 142 2.45 27.69 19.17
N GLN A 143 3.64 27.83 19.77
CA GLN A 143 4.84 27.11 19.33
C GLN A 143 4.70 25.60 19.44
N TYR A 144 4.19 25.12 20.57
CA TYR A 144 3.98 23.70 20.84
C TYR A 144 3.01 23.05 19.84
N ARG A 145 1.91 23.74 19.51
CA ARG A 145 0.92 23.19 18.56
C ARG A 145 1.34 23.32 17.11
N PHE A 146 1.90 24.47 16.73
CA PHE A 146 2.15 24.82 15.32
C PHE A 146 3.51 24.37 14.81
N PHE A 147 4.58 24.51 15.62
CA PHE A 147 5.95 24.14 15.19
C PHE A 147 6.38 22.76 15.71
N GLU A 148 6.01 22.40 16.95
CA GLU A 148 6.42 21.13 17.55
C GLU A 148 5.43 19.99 17.26
N GLY A 149 4.23 20.31 16.77
CA GLY A 149 3.20 19.32 16.42
C GLY A 149 2.57 18.61 17.62
N GLY A 150 2.75 19.14 18.83
CA GLY A 150 2.24 18.55 20.06
C GLY A 150 0.70 18.55 20.13
N ASP A 151 0.13 17.50 20.74
CA ASP A 151 -1.29 17.48 21.09
C ASP A 151 -1.51 18.21 22.42
N PHE A 152 -2.57 19.02 22.50
CA PHE A 152 -2.93 19.74 23.71
C PHE A 152 -3.33 18.81 24.87
N LYS A 153 -3.62 17.54 24.58
CA LYS A 153 -3.79 16.49 25.60
C LYS A 153 -2.51 16.19 26.39
N GLU A 154 -1.36 16.37 25.74
CA GLU A 154 -0.03 16.12 26.32
C GLU A 154 0.63 17.42 26.78
N TRP A 155 -0.13 18.52 26.83
CA TRP A 155 0.38 19.82 27.23
C TRP A 155 0.95 19.77 28.66
N PRO A 156 2.21 20.18 28.87
CA PRO A 156 2.87 20.07 30.18
C PRO A 156 2.47 21.14 31.19
N GLY A 157 1.57 22.06 30.84
CA GLY A 157 1.12 23.15 31.71
C GLY A 157 -0.14 22.83 32.52
N LYS A 158 -0.55 23.77 33.36
CA LYS A 158 -1.70 23.61 34.28
C LYS A 158 -3.03 24.12 33.68
N GLU A 159 -2.98 24.63 32.46
CA GLU A 159 -4.11 25.23 31.75
C GLU A 159 -5.10 24.16 31.27
N ASP A 160 -6.39 24.50 31.28
CA ASP A 160 -7.42 23.61 30.75
C ASP A 160 -7.36 23.57 29.21
N MET A 161 -7.79 22.44 28.65
CA MET A 161 -7.78 22.21 27.19
C MET A 161 -8.59 23.29 26.46
N ARG A 162 -9.71 23.73 27.03
CA ARG A 162 -10.54 24.80 26.46
C ARG A 162 -9.76 26.12 26.36
N ASP A 163 -9.02 26.48 27.41
CA ASP A 163 -8.23 27.71 27.45
C ASP A 163 -7.08 27.67 26.44
N LEU A 164 -6.44 26.52 26.27
CA LEU A 164 -5.38 26.31 25.27
C LEU A 164 -5.88 26.54 23.84
N TYR A 165 -7.04 25.99 23.49
CA TYR A 165 -7.65 26.24 22.18
C TYR A 165 -8.07 27.69 21.98
N GLU A 166 -8.60 28.34 23.02
CA GLU A 166 -8.98 29.75 22.95
C GLU A 166 -7.75 30.65 22.70
N ILE A 167 -6.68 30.43 23.45
CA ILE A 167 -5.40 31.14 23.29
C ILE A 167 -4.83 30.89 21.89
N TYR A 168 -4.80 29.62 21.45
CA TYR A 168 -4.30 29.25 20.13
C TYR A 168 -5.09 29.92 19.00
N ASN A 169 -6.42 29.86 19.05
CA ASN A 169 -7.29 30.46 18.04
C ASN A 169 -7.15 31.99 17.98
N LYS A 170 -7.01 32.65 19.14
CA LYS A 170 -6.74 34.10 19.21
C LYS A 170 -5.41 34.45 18.55
N VAL A 171 -4.33 33.74 18.87
CA VAL A 171 -3.01 33.97 18.25
C VAL A 171 -3.08 33.70 16.74
N GLN A 172 -3.77 32.64 16.32
CA GLN A 172 -3.96 32.31 14.91
C GLN A 172 -4.75 33.40 14.16
N SER A 173 -5.81 33.95 14.75
CA SER A 173 -6.56 35.06 14.12
C SER A 173 -5.71 36.32 13.99
N PHE A 174 -4.89 36.65 15.00
CA PHE A 174 -3.97 37.78 14.92
C PHE A 174 -2.92 37.62 13.82
N ILE A 175 -2.33 36.41 13.69
CA ILE A 175 -1.37 36.11 12.63
C ILE A 175 -2.04 36.22 11.25
N ARG A 176 -3.27 35.71 11.10
CA ARG A 176 -4.03 35.84 9.84
C ARG A 176 -4.32 37.29 9.47
N GLN A 177 -4.75 38.11 10.43
CA GLN A 177 -4.98 39.55 10.21
C GLN A 177 -3.71 40.27 9.75
N LYS A 178 -2.56 39.98 10.39
CA LYS A 178 -1.25 40.50 9.99
C LYS A 178 -0.82 40.07 8.59
N ILE A 179 -1.07 38.81 8.20
CA ILE A 179 -0.76 38.29 6.85
C ILE A 179 -1.65 38.95 5.78
N GLN A 180 -2.92 39.19 6.10
CA GLN A 180 -3.88 39.81 5.17
C GLN A 180 -3.69 41.33 5.02
N GLY A 181 -2.77 41.93 5.78
CA GLY A 181 -2.50 43.37 5.71
C GLY A 181 -3.61 44.24 6.33
N GLU A 182 -4.51 43.67 7.14
CA GLU A 182 -5.43 44.45 7.95
C GLU A 182 -4.67 45.08 9.12
N SER A 183 -3.99 46.20 8.83
CA SER A 183 -3.53 47.14 9.84
C SER A 183 -4.76 47.69 10.55
N ILE A 184 -5.02 47.23 11.77
CA ILE A 184 -5.87 47.97 12.71
C ILE A 184 -4.96 48.85 13.56
N PHE A 185 -4.30 49.79 12.88
CA PHE A 185 -3.85 51.10 13.36
C PHE A 185 -3.80 52.03 12.17
#